data_AF-A0A0C9XZP3-F1
#
_entry.id   AF-A0A0C9XZP3-F1
#
_cell.length_a   1.000
_cell.length_b   1.000
_cell.length_c   1.000
_cell.angle_alpha   90.00
_cell.angle_beta   90.00
_cell.angle_gamma   90.00
#
_symmetry.space_group_name_H-M   'P 1'
#
loop_
_entity.id
_entity.type
_entity.pdbx_description
1 polymer ?
#
loop_
_entity_poly.entity_id
_entity_poly.type
_entity_poly.pdbx_seq_one_letter_code
_entity_poly.pdbx_strand_id
1 'polypeptide(L)' 'CFIWEHLQNTNRILHQLRLSATVSAKKCVIAAPSIMVVGHKVSYEGRIPDETKVQKIKDWPYCTNITEVRGFLGLC' A
#
# COMPACT_ATOMS: atom_id res chain seq x y z
N CYS A 1 -6.26 12.58 -21.58
CA CYS A 1 -6.80 11.24 -21.27
C CYS A 1 -5.95 10.60 -20.17
N PHE A 2 -6.50 10.44 -18.97
CA PHE A 2 -5.79 9.93 -17.78
C PHE A 2 -5.04 8.60 -18.04
N ILE A 3 -5.64 7.70 -18.83
CA ILE A 3 -5.06 6.39 -19.14
C ILE A 3 -3.81 6.50 -20.03
N TRP A 4 -3.82 7.41 -21.02
CA TRP A 4 -2.69 7.59 -21.94
C TRP A 4 -1.44 8.07 -21.22
N GLU A 5 -1.58 9.09 -20.38
CA GLU A 5 -0.50 9.62 -19.56
C GLU A 5 0.03 8.56 -18.58
N HIS A 6 -0.87 7.80 -17.95
CA HIS A 6 -0.49 6.69 -17.07
C HIS A 6 0.39 5.66 -17.80
N LEU A 7 -0.02 5.20 -18.98
CA LEU A 7 0.74 4.23 -19.77
C LEU A 7 2.09 4.78 -20.21
N GLN A 8 2.17 6.05 -20.61
CA GLN A 8 3.44 6.69 -20.95
C GLN A 8 4.39 6.73 -19.75
N ASN A 9 3.89 7.10 -18.57
CA ASN A 9 4.67 7.14 -17.33
C ASN A 9 5.16 5.74 -16.94
N THR A 10 4.28 4.74 -16.96
CA THR A 10 4.65 3.35 -16.67
C THR A 10 5.70 2.83 -17.64
N ASN A 11 5.54 3.09 -18.94
CA ASN A 11 6.52 2.68 -19.96
C ASN A 11 7.90 3.31 -19.69
N ARG A 12 7.93 4.61 -19.37
CA ARG A 12 9.19 5.32 -19.04
C ARG A 12 9.90 4.68 -17.85
N ILE A 13 9.16 4.38 -16.78
CA ILE A 13 9.72 3.77 -15.57
C ILE A 13 10.25 2.36 -15.87
N LEU A 14 9.49 1.54 -16.58
CA LEU A 14 9.92 0.18 -16.95
C LEU A 14 11.17 0.18 -17.84
N HIS A 15 11.27 1.13 -18.77
CA HIS A 15 12.46 1.30 -19.60
C HIS A 15 13.71 1.65 -18.79
N GLN A 16 13.58 2.52 -17.78
CA GLN A 16 14.70 2.86 -16.90
C GLN A 16 15.11 1.69 -16.00
N LEU A 17 14.13 0.94 -15.49
CA LEU A 17 14.39 -0.21 -14.63
C LEU A 17 15.06 -1.36 -15.39
N ARG A 18 14.86 -1.49 -16.70
CA ARG A 18 15.42 -2.59 -17.53
C ARG A 18 16.93 -2.82 -17.34
N LEU A 19 17.70 -1.78 -17.03
CA LEU A 19 19.16 -1.86 -16.86
C LEU A 19 19.60 -2.07 -15.39
N SER A 20 18.73 -1.84 -14.42
CA SER A 20 19.10 -1.76 -13.00
C SER A 20 18.34 -2.71 -12.08
N ALA A 21 17.13 -3.14 -12.44
CA ALA A 21 16.28 -3.96 -11.60
C ALA A 21 15.27 -4.79 -12.41
N THR A 22 14.77 -5.86 -11.79
CA THR A 22 13.72 -6.70 -12.38
C THR A 22 12.40 -6.51 -11.64
N VAL A 23 11.31 -6.33 -12.37
CA VAL A 23 9.97 -6.20 -11.81
C VAL A 23 9.26 -7.56 -11.84
N SER A 24 8.65 -7.95 -10.73
CA SER A 24 7.82 -9.16 -10.69
C SER A 24 6.49 -8.92 -11.39
N ALA A 25 6.27 -9.59 -12.53
CA ALA A 25 5.00 -9.48 -13.26
C ALA A 25 3.78 -9.87 -12.40
N LYS A 26 3.93 -10.84 -11.48
CA LYS A 26 2.84 -11.27 -10.57
C LYS A 26 2.43 -10.20 -9.56
N LYS A 27 3.34 -9.31 -9.19
CA LYS A 27 3.09 -8.22 -8.21
C LYS A 27 2.82 -6.89 -8.88
N CYS A 28 3.04 -6.79 -10.20
CA CYS A 28 2.85 -5.57 -10.96
C CYS A 28 1.37 -5.39 -11.30
N VAL A 29 0.80 -4.26 -10.90
CA VAL A 29 -0.58 -3.91 -11.21
C VAL A 29 -0.55 -2.57 -11.94
N ILE A 30 -1.08 -2.54 -13.16
CA ILE A 30 -1.08 -1.37 -14.05
C ILE A 30 -2.54 -1.03 -14.37
N ALA A 31 -2.87 0.26 -14.40
CA ALA A 31 -4.20 0.77 -14.75
C ALA A 31 -5.37 0.16 -13.92
N ALA A 32 -5.15 -0.08 -12.63
CA ALA A 32 -6.21 -0.51 -11.71
C ALA A 32 -6.85 0.69 -10.98
N PRO A 33 -8.16 0.63 -10.66
CA PRO A 33 -8.86 1.71 -9.95
C PRO A 33 -8.44 1.83 -8.48
N SER A 34 -7.93 0.75 -7.89
CA SER A 34 -7.33 0.76 -6.56
C SER A 34 -6.22 -0.28 -6.43
N ILE A 35 -5.19 0.01 -5.64
CA ILE A 35 -4.06 -0.89 -5.37
C ILE A 35 -3.68 -0.87 -3.89
N MET A 36 -3.11 -1.98 -3.39
CA MET A 36 -2.54 -2.05 -2.05
C MET A 36 -1.06 -1.63 -2.08
N VAL A 37 -0.71 -0.56 -1.37
CA VAL A 37 0.65 -0.02 -1.26
C VAL A 37 1.01 0.15 0.21
N VAL A 38 1.99 -0.62 0.70
CA VAL A 38 2.54 -0.51 2.06
C VAL A 38 1.43 -0.50 3.14
N GLY A 39 0.47 -1.42 3.03
CA GLY A 39 -0.65 -1.54 3.98
C GLY A 39 -1.68 -0.40 3.90
N HIS A 40 -1.78 0.27 2.75
CA HIS A 40 -2.85 1.22 2.43
C HIS A 40 -3.50 0.83 1.11
N LYS A 41 -4.82 0.91 1.06
CA LYS A 41 -5.57 0.90 -0.18
C LYS A 41 -5.53 2.30 -0.79
N VAL A 42 -4.90 2.42 -1.96
CA VAL A 42 -4.81 3.67 -2.71
C VAL A 42 -5.80 3.61 -3.85
N SER A 43 -6.73 4.56 -3.90
CA SER A 43 -7.68 4.73 -5.00
C SER A 43 -7.68 6.19 -5.47
N TYR A 44 -8.50 6.49 -6.47
CA TYR A 44 -8.72 7.87 -6.91
C TYR A 44 -9.26 8.79 -5.80
N GLU A 45 -10.07 8.25 -4.89
CA GLU A 45 -10.67 9.00 -3.78
C GLU A 45 -9.68 9.31 -2.66
N GLY A 46 -8.56 8.60 -2.58
CA GLY A 46 -7.51 8.85 -1.61
C GLY A 46 -6.79 7.60 -1.13
N ARG A 47 -6.16 7.72 0.03
CA ARG A 47 -5.43 6.63 0.70
C ARG A 47 -6.20 6.21 1.95
N ILE A 48 -6.65 4.97 1.97
CA ILE A 48 -7.39 4.37 3.08
C ILE A 48 -6.48 3.31 3.71
N PRO A 49 -6.35 3.25 5.05
CA PRO A 49 -5.60 2.19 5.70
C PRO A 49 -6.21 0.81 5.38
N ASP A 50 -5.36 -0.20 5.29
CA ASP A 50 -5.80 -1.58 5.12
C ASP A 50 -6.77 -1.98 6.24
N GLU A 51 -7.90 -2.57 5.87
CA GLU A 51 -8.92 -3.04 6.81
C GLU A 51 -8.33 -3.99 7.84
N THR A 52 -7.31 -4.77 7.47
CA THR A 52 -6.60 -5.66 8.40
C THR A 52 -5.87 -4.90 9.51
N LYS A 53 -5.30 -3.72 9.22
CA LYS A 53 -4.67 -2.86 10.24
C LYS A 53 -5.73 -2.24 11.15
N VAL A 54 -6.83 -1.76 10.56
CA VAL A 54 -7.95 -1.19 11.32
C VAL A 54 -8.56 -2.23 12.25
N GLN A 55 -8.72 -3.47 11.77
CA GLN A 55 -9.29 -4.55 12.56
C GLN A 55 -8.39 -4.94 13.74
N LYS A 56 -7.07 -4.97 13.56
CA LYS A 56 -6.13 -5.18 14.68
C LYS A 56 -6.23 -4.14 15.79
N ILE A 57 -6.53 -2.88 15.44
CA ILE A 57 -6.74 -1.82 16.43
C ILE A 57 -8.08 -2.03 17.16
N LYS A 58 -9.13 -2.43 16.42
CA LYS A 58 -10.46 -2.71 17.00
C LYS A 58 -10.47 -3.93 17.93
N ASP A 59 -9.76 -4.97 17.55
CA ASP A 59 -9.70 -6.24 18.29
C ASP A 59 -8.67 -6.22 19.41
N TRP A 60 -7.93 -5.11 19.58
CA TRP A 60 -6.92 -5.01 20.62
C TRP A 60 -7.57 -5.08 22.01
N PRO A 61 -7.14 -6.01 22.88
CA PRO A 61 -7.72 -6.15 24.21
C PRO A 61 -7.38 -4.94 25.07
N TYR A 62 -8.15 -4.73 26.15
CA TYR A 62 -7.87 -3.66 27.09
C TYR A 62 -6.46 -3.82 27.69
N CYS A 63 -5.58 -2.84 27.46
CA CYS A 63 -4.22 -2.89 27.97
C CYS A 63 -4.22 -2.83 29.50
N THR A 64 -3.66 -3.85 30.14
CA THR A 64 -3.50 -3.93 31.60
C THR A 64 -2.08 -3.62 32.04
N ASN A 65 -1.11 -3.78 31.13
CA ASN A 65 0.31 -3.63 31.41
C ASN A 65 0.97 -2.56 30.54
N ILE A 66 2.04 -1.93 31.05
CA ILE A 66 2.81 -0.89 30.34
C ILE A 66 3.38 -1.42 29.02
N THR A 67 3.77 -2.70 28.96
CA THR A 67 4.28 -3.33 27.73
C THR A 67 3.22 -3.40 26.63
N GLU A 68 1.96 -3.67 26.99
CA GLU A 68 0.84 -3.75 26.06
C GLU A 68 0.48 -2.36 25.52
N VAL A 69 0.52 -1.34 26.38
CA VAL A 69 0.34 0.07 25.97
C VAL A 69 1.41 0.49 24.96
N ARG A 70 2.68 0.15 25.21
CA ARG A 70 3.78 0.44 24.26
C ARG A 70 3.61 -0.31 22.93
N GLY A 71 3.16 -1.57 22.98
CA GLY A 71 2.86 -2.37 21.80
C GLY A 71 1.75 -1.76 20.94
N PHE A 72 0.67 -1.30 21.58
CA PHE A 72 -0.44 -0.61 20.92
C PHE A 72 0.02 0.70 20.25
N LEU A 73 0.80 1.53 20.95
CA LEU A 73 1.33 2.78 20.40
C LEU A 73 2.30 2.56 19.22
N GLY A 74 3.02 1.43 19.19
CA GLY A 74 3.88 1.07 18.07
C GLY A 74 3.16 0.48 16.85
N LEU A 75 1.85 0.23 16.97
CA LEU A 75 1.01 -0.32 15.90
C LEU A 75 0.36 0.76 15.03
N CYS A 76 0.18 1.96 15.59
CA CYS A 76 -0.28 3.18 14.91
C CYS A 76 0.84 3.81 14.08
#